data_AF-A0A015LPY9-F1
#
_entry.id   AF-A0A015LPY9-F1
#
_cell.length_a   1.000
_cell.length_b   1.000
_cell.length_c   1.000
_cell.angle_alpha   90.00
_cell.angle_beta   90.00
_cell.angle_gamma   90.00
#
_symmetry.space_group_name_H-M   'P 1'
#
loop_
_entity.id
_entity.type
_entity.pdbx_description
1 polymer ?
#
loop_
_entity_poly.entity_id
_entity_poly.type
_entity_poly.pdbx_seq_one_letter_code
_entity_poly.pdbx_strand_id
1 'polypeptide(L)'
;MQFTRFFFPSLRNEFIFNCRTKLKPTYHTWHEKVANVLPNNVDNNSDVFKENADKMNILVENLENLINKIVLGGGEAARKRHLERDKLLPRNRISRLLDNGSPFLELSQLAGYKLYTDEIPAGGIITGIGCVKGVECMIVANDSTVKGGTYYPITVKKHLRAQEIARENRLPCIYLVDSGGANLPQQAEVFPDRDHFGRIFFNQAAMSSEGISQIAVVMGSCTAGGAYVPAMADESIIVAKQGTIFLAGPPLVKAATGEVISAEELGGADLHCRISGVTDHYASNDEHALQTARKIVETLNLSKKPDLLIKKPEEPLYSASELGGIVGDNLRKSFDVKNVIARIVDGSRFEEFKELYGTTLITGRFLFNFTTKMYSFIDIL
;
A
#
# COMPACT_ATOMS: atom_id res chain seq x y z
N MET A 1 31.38 52.58 59.42
CA MET A 1 30.48 53.68 59.82
C MET A 1 29.14 53.44 59.12
N GLN A 2 28.22 52.75 59.80
CA GLN A 2 27.00 53.32 60.44
C GLN A 2 25.99 53.82 59.39
N PHE A 3 25.03 52.98 58.97
CA PHE A 3 23.68 52.81 59.55
C PHE A 3 22.87 54.11 59.67
N THR A 4 21.77 54.20 58.91
CA THR A 4 20.42 54.20 59.50
C THR A 4 19.34 53.88 58.48
N ARG A 5 18.45 52.95 58.86
CA ARG A 5 17.14 52.59 58.28
C ARG A 5 16.04 53.29 59.08
N PHE A 6 14.94 53.67 58.42
CA PHE A 6 13.54 53.65 58.88
C PHE A 6 12.66 53.62 57.59
N PHE A 7 11.94 52.54 57.21
CA PHE A 7 10.61 52.05 57.66
C PHE A 7 9.55 53.18 57.71
N PHE A 8 8.36 53.17 57.07
CA PHE A 8 7.57 52.14 56.38
C PHE A 8 6.36 52.83 55.62
N PRO A 9 5.35 52.14 55.02
CA PRO A 9 4.71 52.48 53.75
C PRO A 9 3.19 52.79 53.86
N SER A 10 2.59 53.43 52.86
CA SER A 10 1.19 53.20 52.43
C SER A 10 0.86 54.10 51.24
N LEU A 11 -0.21 53.76 50.52
CA LEU A 11 -0.82 54.51 49.42
C LEU A 11 -0.15 54.38 48.04
N ARG A 12 -0.23 53.18 47.46
CA ARG A 12 -0.50 53.00 46.02
C ARG A 12 -1.05 51.61 45.72
N ASN A 13 -2.06 51.21 46.49
CA ASN A 13 -2.92 50.05 46.19
C ASN A 13 -4.36 50.50 46.35
N GLU A 14 -4.82 51.35 45.44
CA GLU A 14 -6.25 51.70 45.33
C GLU A 14 -6.58 52.12 43.90
N PHE A 15 -6.17 51.30 42.93
CA PHE A 15 -6.72 51.28 41.58
C PHE A 15 -6.73 49.83 41.08
N ILE A 16 -7.44 48.97 41.81
CA ILE A 16 -7.90 47.70 41.26
C ILE A 16 -9.43 47.74 41.26
N PHE A 17 -10.00 47.24 40.16
CA PHE A 17 -11.40 46.88 39.96
C PHE A 17 -12.39 48.02 39.74
N ASN A 18 -12.65 48.34 38.47
CA ASN A 18 -13.99 48.10 37.89
C ASN A 18 -14.08 48.39 36.38
N CYS A 19 -13.31 47.64 35.58
CA CYS A 19 -13.65 47.47 34.16
C CYS A 19 -13.12 46.12 33.63
N ARG A 20 -13.38 45.03 34.37
CA ARG A 20 -13.40 43.69 33.77
C ARG A 20 -14.80 43.44 33.22
N THR A 21 -15.14 44.17 32.16
CA THR A 21 -16.20 43.74 31.25
C THR A 21 -15.84 42.35 30.74
N LYS A 22 -16.75 41.40 30.96
CA LYS A 22 -16.78 40.06 30.36
C LYS A 22 -16.89 40.16 28.83
N LEU A 23 -15.84 40.61 28.16
CA LEU A 23 -15.69 40.44 26.73
C LEU A 23 -14.65 39.35 26.55
N LYS A 24 -15.12 38.10 26.38
CA LYS A 24 -14.31 37.11 25.68
C LYS A 24 -13.97 37.76 24.34
N PRO A 25 -12.69 37.89 23.97
CA PRO A 25 -12.36 38.37 22.64
C PRO A 25 -12.83 37.29 21.66
N THR A 26 -14.02 37.44 21.10
CA THR A 26 -14.47 36.66 19.94
C THR A 26 -13.78 37.23 18.70
N TYR A 27 -12.45 37.26 18.69
CA TYR A 27 -11.68 37.62 17.50
C TYR A 27 -11.80 36.47 16.51
N HIS A 28 -12.38 36.74 15.34
CA HIS A 28 -12.34 36.03 14.04
C HIS A 28 -12.62 34.50 13.96
N THR A 29 -12.59 33.74 15.06
CA THR A 29 -12.58 32.27 15.02
C THR A 29 -13.90 31.65 14.53
N TRP A 30 -15.04 32.34 14.64
CA TRP A 30 -16.31 31.79 14.12
C TRP A 30 -16.38 31.92 12.60
N HIS A 31 -16.00 33.09 12.06
CA HIS A 31 -15.95 33.29 10.62
C HIS A 31 -14.89 32.40 9.98
N GLU A 32 -13.73 32.20 10.63
CA GLU A 32 -12.70 31.24 10.16
C GLU A 32 -13.13 29.77 10.25
N LYS A 33 -14.02 29.41 11.19
CA LYS A 33 -14.52 28.04 11.34
C LYS A 33 -15.65 27.68 10.36
N VAL A 34 -16.42 28.68 9.92
CA VAL A 34 -17.58 28.50 9.04
C VAL A 34 -17.27 28.93 7.61
N ALA A 35 -16.28 29.81 7.40
CA ALA A 35 -15.82 30.17 6.07
C ALA A 35 -15.31 28.93 5.35
N ASN A 36 -15.63 28.85 4.06
CA ASN A 36 -15.13 27.86 3.13
C ASN A 36 -15.72 26.45 3.30
N VAL A 37 -16.78 26.26 4.10
CA VAL A 37 -17.57 25.01 4.06
C VAL A 37 -18.40 25.00 2.78
N LEU A 38 -18.23 23.98 1.95
CA LEU A 38 -19.02 23.81 0.73
C LEU A 38 -20.48 23.49 1.09
N PRO A 39 -21.47 24.16 0.48
CA PRO A 39 -22.88 23.93 0.78
C PRO A 39 -23.38 22.59 0.22
N ASN A 40 -24.46 22.04 0.80
CA ASN A 40 -25.12 20.87 0.23
C ASN A 40 -26.09 21.30 -0.88
N ASN A 41 -25.62 21.25 -2.12
CA ASN A 41 -26.43 21.59 -3.30
C ASN A 41 -27.06 20.36 -3.96
N VAL A 42 -27.00 19.19 -3.32
CA VAL A 42 -27.46 17.92 -3.89
C VAL A 42 -28.86 17.59 -3.37
N ASP A 43 -29.82 17.43 -4.29
CA ASP A 43 -31.14 16.88 -3.97
C ASP A 43 -31.16 15.36 -4.17
N ASN A 44 -30.94 14.64 -3.06
CA ASN A 44 -30.94 13.18 -3.02
C ASN A 44 -32.31 12.56 -3.36
N ASN A 45 -33.41 13.34 -3.31
CA ASN A 45 -34.75 12.85 -3.62
C ASN A 45 -35.11 12.97 -5.09
N SER A 46 -34.33 13.72 -5.87
CA SER A 46 -34.56 13.91 -7.30
C SER A 46 -34.47 12.58 -8.05
N ASP A 47 -35.31 12.43 -9.09
CA ASP A 47 -35.30 11.23 -9.93
C ASP A 47 -33.95 11.03 -10.62
N VAL A 48 -33.30 12.14 -10.99
CA VAL A 48 -31.96 12.13 -11.61
C VAL A 48 -30.91 11.55 -10.66
N PHE A 49 -30.92 11.96 -9.38
CA PHE A 49 -29.97 11.44 -8.41
C PHE A 49 -30.17 9.94 -8.18
N LYS A 50 -31.43 9.51 -8.04
CA LYS A 50 -31.77 8.09 -7.84
C LYS A 50 -31.35 7.25 -9.03
N GLU A 51 -31.66 7.69 -10.25
CA GLU A 51 -31.25 7.00 -11.48
C GLU A 51 -29.73 6.88 -11.59
N ASN A 52 -29.00 7.96 -11.29
CA ASN A 52 -27.53 7.96 -11.29
C ASN A 52 -26.97 6.98 -10.24
N ALA A 53 -27.52 7.02 -9.03
CA ALA A 53 -27.10 6.16 -7.92
C ALA A 53 -27.32 4.68 -8.26
N ASP A 54 -28.50 4.32 -8.77
CA ASP A 54 -28.83 2.95 -9.17
C ASP A 54 -27.86 2.43 -10.24
N LYS A 55 -27.60 3.23 -11.28
CA LYS A 55 -26.67 2.86 -12.36
C LYS A 55 -25.23 2.72 -11.88
N MET A 56 -24.76 3.63 -11.03
CA MET A 56 -23.42 3.54 -10.45
C MET A 56 -23.30 2.31 -9.53
N ASN A 57 -24.32 2.02 -8.71
CA ASN A 57 -24.34 0.87 -7.84
C ASN A 57 -24.20 -0.44 -8.61
N ILE A 58 -24.83 -0.57 -9.78
CA ILE A 58 -24.66 -1.73 -10.66
C ILE A 58 -23.19 -1.89 -11.10
N LEU A 59 -22.50 -0.78 -11.44
CA LEU A 59 -21.09 -0.83 -11.83
C LEU A 59 -20.18 -1.22 -10.67
N VAL A 60 -20.44 -0.67 -9.47
CA VAL A 60 -19.69 -1.00 -8.25
C VAL A 60 -19.90 -2.47 -7.88
N GLU A 61 -21.14 -2.97 -7.89
CA GLU A 61 -21.45 -4.37 -7.62
C GLU A 61 -20.76 -5.31 -8.62
N ASN A 62 -20.73 -4.95 -9.90
CA ASN A 62 -20.00 -5.71 -10.92
C ASN A 62 -18.49 -5.75 -10.64
N LEU A 63 -17.91 -4.63 -10.20
CA LEU A 63 -16.51 -4.55 -9.81
C LEU A 63 -16.22 -5.43 -8.59
N GLU A 64 -17.05 -5.33 -7.53
CA GLU A 64 -16.91 -6.13 -6.31
C GLU A 64 -17.04 -7.63 -6.59
N ASN A 65 -18.02 -8.03 -7.41
CA ASN A 65 -18.19 -9.41 -7.84
C ASN A 65 -16.97 -9.93 -8.63
N LEU A 66 -16.37 -9.09 -9.47
CA LEU A 66 -15.15 -9.45 -10.19
C LEU A 66 -13.96 -9.59 -9.23
N ILE A 67 -13.78 -8.66 -8.29
CA ILE A 67 -12.72 -8.72 -7.29
C ILE A 67 -12.88 -9.99 -6.43
N ASN A 68 -14.09 -10.32 -6.01
CA ASN A 68 -14.38 -11.53 -5.22
C ASN A 68 -13.95 -12.81 -5.96
N LYS A 69 -14.09 -12.87 -7.29
CA LYS A 69 -13.56 -13.97 -8.10
C LYS A 69 -12.04 -13.97 -8.16
N ILE A 70 -11.43 -12.81 -8.38
CA ILE A 70 -9.97 -12.65 -8.47
C ILE A 70 -9.27 -13.03 -7.17
N VAL A 71 -9.87 -12.72 -6.02
CA VAL A 71 -9.34 -13.04 -4.69
C VAL A 71 -9.16 -14.55 -4.48
N LEU A 72 -9.86 -15.40 -5.25
CA LEU A 72 -9.73 -16.86 -5.21
C LEU A 72 -8.45 -17.39 -5.89
N GLY A 73 -7.63 -16.54 -6.51
CA GLY A 73 -6.38 -16.97 -7.15
C GLY A 73 -6.63 -18.01 -8.25
N GLY A 74 -5.85 -19.09 -8.28
CA GLY A 74 -6.00 -20.17 -9.28
C GLY A 74 -7.24 -21.07 -9.14
N GLY A 75 -8.25 -20.63 -8.38
CA GLY A 75 -9.48 -21.37 -8.12
C GLY A 75 -9.37 -22.41 -7.00
N GLU A 76 -10.51 -22.98 -6.61
CA GLU A 76 -10.62 -23.86 -5.43
C GLU A 76 -9.72 -25.10 -5.50
N ALA A 77 -9.62 -25.73 -6.67
CA ALA A 77 -8.78 -26.92 -6.85
C ALA A 77 -7.29 -26.62 -6.68
N ALA A 78 -6.81 -25.46 -7.15
CA ALA A 78 -5.42 -25.06 -6.95
C ALA A 78 -5.15 -24.68 -5.49
N ARG A 79 -6.09 -23.97 -4.85
CA ARG A 79 -6.01 -23.62 -3.42
C ARG A 79 -5.98 -24.86 -2.53
N LYS A 80 -6.82 -25.87 -2.80
CA LYS A 80 -6.82 -27.13 -2.07
C LYS A 80 -5.47 -27.83 -2.16
N ARG A 81 -4.93 -28.00 -3.38
CA ARG A 81 -3.59 -28.59 -3.60
C ARG A 81 -2.47 -27.79 -2.92
N HIS A 82 -2.61 -26.47 -2.80
CA HIS A 82 -1.65 -25.64 -2.09
C HIS A 82 -1.70 -25.87 -0.58
N LEU A 83 -2.91 -25.97 -0.02
CA LEU A 83 -3.12 -26.25 1.41
C LEU A 83 -2.71 -27.67 1.80
N GLU A 84 -2.88 -28.66 0.92
CA GLU A 84 -2.42 -30.05 1.12
C GLU A 84 -0.89 -30.16 1.26
N ARG A 85 -0.13 -29.10 0.93
CA ARG A 85 1.32 -29.01 1.12
C ARG A 85 1.70 -28.29 2.42
N ASP A 86 0.72 -28.09 3.32
CA ASP A 86 0.87 -27.35 4.59
C ASP A 86 1.32 -25.89 4.44
N LYS A 87 0.99 -25.26 3.31
CA LYS A 87 1.33 -23.87 2.99
C LYS A 87 0.14 -22.94 3.25
N LEU A 88 0.40 -21.76 3.80
CA LEU A 88 -0.60 -20.70 3.86
C LEU A 88 -0.86 -20.14 2.46
N LEU A 89 -2.12 -19.78 2.19
CA LEU A 89 -2.46 -19.04 0.97
C LEU A 89 -1.82 -17.64 0.99
N PRO A 90 -1.45 -17.08 -0.17
CA PRO A 90 -0.76 -15.78 -0.27
C PRO A 90 -1.45 -14.65 0.49
N ARG A 91 -2.78 -14.49 0.34
CA ARG A 91 -3.55 -13.47 1.07
C ARG A 91 -3.57 -13.71 2.58
N ASN A 92 -3.61 -14.97 3.00
CA ASN A 92 -3.51 -15.32 4.42
C ASN A 92 -2.12 -14.99 4.97
N ARG A 93 -1.04 -15.19 4.19
CA ARG A 93 0.31 -14.78 4.58
C ARG A 93 0.39 -13.27 4.80
N ILE A 94 -0.20 -12.48 3.89
CA ILE A 94 -0.30 -11.02 4.05
C ILE A 94 -1.09 -10.67 5.32
N SER A 95 -2.28 -11.23 5.52
CA SER A 95 -3.09 -10.94 6.72
C SER A 95 -2.37 -11.27 8.04
N ARG A 96 -1.56 -12.34 8.07
CA ARG A 96 -0.77 -12.71 9.25
C ARG A 96 0.52 -11.90 9.42
N LEU A 97 1.04 -11.34 8.33
CA LEU A 97 2.19 -10.43 8.36
C LEU A 97 1.82 -9.06 8.93
N LEU A 98 0.64 -8.55 8.59
CA LEU A 98 0.16 -7.22 8.98
C LEU A 98 -0.11 -7.11 10.48
N ASP A 99 -0.08 -5.87 10.98
CA ASP A 99 -0.54 -5.56 12.33
C ASP A 99 -2.05 -5.77 12.46
N ASN A 100 -2.49 -6.16 13.66
CA ASN A 100 -3.89 -6.45 13.91
C ASN A 100 -4.75 -5.20 13.66
N GLY A 101 -5.76 -5.33 12.79
CA GLY A 101 -6.63 -4.23 12.38
C GLY A 101 -6.00 -3.25 11.38
N SER A 102 -4.77 -3.48 10.92
CA SER A 102 -4.16 -2.64 9.88
C SER A 102 -4.96 -2.75 8.57
N PRO A 103 -5.24 -1.62 7.89
CA PRO A 103 -5.70 -1.66 6.53
C PRO A 103 -4.62 -2.24 5.60
N PHE A 104 -5.04 -2.74 4.45
CA PHE A 104 -4.16 -3.14 3.36
C PHE A 104 -4.62 -2.46 2.07
N LEU A 105 -3.81 -1.54 1.55
CA LEU A 105 -4.04 -0.88 0.28
C LEU A 105 -3.51 -1.77 -0.84
N GLU A 106 -4.36 -2.66 -1.34
CA GLU A 106 -3.99 -3.54 -2.45
C GLU A 106 -3.90 -2.76 -3.78
N LEU A 107 -2.87 -3.05 -4.56
CA LEU A 107 -2.59 -2.41 -5.83
C LEU A 107 -2.95 -3.33 -7.00
N SER A 108 -3.60 -2.75 -8.01
CA SER A 108 -3.84 -3.39 -9.31
C SER A 108 -4.48 -4.78 -9.19
N GLN A 109 -5.58 -4.88 -8.42
CA GLN A 109 -6.33 -6.13 -8.23
C GLN A 109 -6.75 -6.76 -9.56
N LEU A 110 -7.13 -5.95 -10.55
CA LEU A 110 -7.56 -6.42 -11.88
C LEU A 110 -6.41 -6.72 -12.86
N ALA A 111 -5.16 -6.74 -12.40
CA ALA A 111 -4.04 -7.09 -13.27
C ALA A 111 -4.25 -8.46 -13.93
N GLY A 112 -3.98 -8.56 -15.23
CA GLY A 112 -4.18 -9.78 -16.02
C GLY A 112 -5.63 -10.07 -16.44
N TYR A 113 -6.62 -9.30 -15.97
CA TYR A 113 -8.02 -9.51 -16.32
C TYR A 113 -8.25 -9.36 -17.83
N LYS A 114 -8.70 -10.45 -18.48
CA LYS A 114 -8.94 -10.55 -19.93
C LYS A 114 -7.74 -10.18 -20.82
N LEU A 115 -6.52 -10.26 -20.28
CA LEU A 115 -5.30 -9.92 -21.03
C LEU A 115 -4.71 -11.12 -21.79
N TYR A 116 -4.89 -12.33 -21.24
CA TYR A 116 -4.37 -13.58 -21.82
C TYR A 116 -5.51 -14.57 -22.05
N THR A 117 -5.23 -15.62 -22.82
CA THR A 117 -6.14 -16.77 -22.95
C THR A 117 -6.29 -17.52 -21.62
N ASP A 118 -5.20 -17.58 -20.85
CA ASP A 118 -5.21 -18.08 -19.48
C ASP A 118 -5.81 -17.03 -18.52
N GLU A 119 -6.57 -17.48 -17.53
CA GLU A 119 -6.93 -16.62 -16.40
C GLU A 119 -5.72 -16.45 -15.49
N ILE A 120 -5.26 -15.20 -15.35
CA ILE A 120 -4.15 -14.81 -14.47
C ILE A 120 -4.67 -13.80 -13.42
N PRO A 121 -5.45 -14.24 -12.41
CA PRO A 121 -6.01 -13.37 -11.38
C PRO A 121 -4.93 -12.54 -10.69
N ALA A 122 -5.18 -11.23 -10.54
CA ALA A 122 -4.27 -10.25 -9.97
C ALA A 122 -2.86 -10.24 -10.60
N GLY A 123 -2.68 -10.80 -11.80
CA GLY A 123 -1.38 -10.95 -12.43
C GLY A 123 -0.49 -12.03 -11.79
N GLY A 124 -1.06 -12.94 -10.98
CA GLY A 124 -0.30 -13.99 -10.27
C GLY A 124 0.54 -13.45 -9.10
N ILE A 125 0.34 -12.20 -8.70
CA ILE A 125 1.07 -11.53 -7.64
C ILE A 125 0.17 -10.52 -6.92
N ILE A 126 0.19 -10.53 -5.60
CA ILE A 126 -0.54 -9.58 -4.76
C ILE A 126 0.47 -8.56 -4.27
N THR A 127 0.19 -7.29 -4.52
CA THR A 127 1.05 -6.17 -4.14
C THR A 127 0.23 -5.16 -3.38
N GLY A 128 0.78 -4.56 -2.34
CA GLY A 128 0.07 -3.52 -1.60
C GLY A 128 0.84 -2.97 -0.42
N ILE A 129 0.27 -1.95 0.20
CA ILE A 129 0.86 -1.27 1.36
C ILE A 129 0.07 -1.64 2.59
N GLY A 130 0.77 -2.01 3.67
CA GLY A 130 0.14 -2.21 4.97
C GLY A 130 1.14 -2.04 6.10
N CYS A 131 0.64 -1.92 7.33
CA CYS A 131 1.48 -1.70 8.50
C CYS A 131 2.00 -3.03 9.06
N VAL A 132 3.31 -3.09 9.27
CA VAL A 132 4.01 -4.18 9.95
C VAL A 132 4.84 -3.55 11.05
N LYS A 133 4.54 -3.88 12.32
CA LYS A 133 5.20 -3.29 13.49
C LYS A 133 5.19 -1.75 13.48
N GLY A 134 4.06 -1.16 13.05
CA GLY A 134 3.87 0.28 12.94
C GLY A 134 4.58 0.95 11.77
N VAL A 135 5.25 0.18 10.91
CA VAL A 135 5.94 0.67 9.70
C VAL A 135 5.08 0.36 8.47
N GLU A 136 4.84 1.35 7.62
CA GLU A 136 4.19 1.15 6.33
C GLU A 136 5.17 0.45 5.38
N CYS A 137 4.87 -0.78 5.00
CA CYS A 137 5.72 -1.59 4.13
C CYS A 137 5.03 -1.86 2.78
N MET A 138 5.82 -1.89 1.71
CA MET A 138 5.40 -2.47 0.45
C MET A 138 5.51 -4.00 0.56
N ILE A 139 4.40 -4.70 0.37
CA ILE A 139 4.34 -6.17 0.42
C ILE A 139 4.11 -6.67 -1.00
N VAL A 140 4.92 -7.65 -1.42
CA VAL A 140 4.85 -8.29 -2.73
C VAL A 140 4.81 -9.80 -2.52
N ALA A 141 3.67 -10.44 -2.78
CA ALA A 141 3.46 -11.85 -2.53
C ALA A 141 3.06 -12.59 -3.82
N ASN A 142 3.85 -13.59 -4.22
CA ASN A 142 3.48 -14.44 -5.34
C ASN A 142 2.28 -15.32 -4.99
N ASP A 143 1.41 -15.54 -5.98
CA ASP A 143 0.33 -16.51 -5.86
C ASP A 143 0.68 -17.79 -6.62
N SER A 144 1.27 -18.76 -5.91
CA SER A 144 1.63 -20.06 -6.46
C SER A 144 0.42 -20.89 -6.92
N THR A 145 -0.81 -20.51 -6.55
CA THR A 145 -2.02 -21.16 -7.07
C THR A 145 -2.31 -20.74 -8.51
N VAL A 146 -1.88 -19.55 -8.93
CA VAL A 146 -2.05 -19.01 -10.28
C VAL A 146 -0.88 -19.47 -11.15
N LYS A 147 -1.10 -20.50 -11.98
CA LYS A 147 -0.10 -21.03 -12.93
C LYS A 147 1.27 -21.31 -12.27
N GLY A 148 1.27 -21.77 -11.03
CA GLY A 148 2.49 -22.07 -10.27
C GLY A 148 3.27 -20.83 -9.80
N GLY A 149 2.64 -19.65 -9.81
CA GLY A 149 3.28 -18.37 -9.45
C GLY A 149 4.26 -17.89 -10.51
N THR A 150 4.13 -18.36 -11.74
CA THR A 150 5.03 -18.00 -12.84
C THR A 150 4.82 -16.55 -13.28
N TYR A 151 5.89 -15.88 -13.69
CA TYR A 151 5.85 -14.50 -14.13
C TYR A 151 5.41 -14.39 -15.59
N TYR A 152 4.22 -13.86 -15.78
CA TYR A 152 3.73 -13.33 -17.06
C TYR A 152 4.26 -11.91 -17.25
N PRO A 153 4.19 -11.33 -18.47
CA PRO A 153 4.59 -9.95 -18.72
C PRO A 153 3.90 -8.96 -17.75
N ILE A 154 2.60 -9.16 -17.46
CA ILE A 154 1.87 -8.32 -16.50
C ILE A 154 2.37 -8.49 -15.06
N THR A 155 2.84 -9.69 -14.69
CA THR A 155 3.38 -9.97 -13.36
C THR A 155 4.65 -9.15 -13.13
N VAL A 156 5.53 -9.11 -14.13
CA VAL A 156 6.75 -8.28 -14.10
C VAL A 156 6.37 -6.81 -13.94
N LYS A 157 5.48 -6.30 -14.80
CA LYS A 157 5.04 -4.91 -14.76
C LYS A 157 4.43 -4.53 -13.41
N LYS A 158 3.62 -5.42 -12.82
CA LYS A 158 3.01 -5.21 -11.49
C LYS A 158 4.06 -5.22 -10.37
N HIS A 159 5.02 -6.14 -10.42
CA HIS A 159 6.13 -6.16 -9.45
C HIS A 159 6.96 -4.87 -9.54
N LEU A 160 7.35 -4.44 -10.74
CA LEU A 160 8.12 -3.21 -10.93
C LEU A 160 7.35 -1.97 -10.46
N ARG A 161 6.03 -1.91 -10.72
CA ARG A 161 5.19 -0.81 -10.21
C ARG A 161 5.15 -0.77 -8.68
N ALA A 162 5.15 -1.93 -8.01
CA ALA A 162 5.22 -1.98 -6.55
C ALA A 162 6.55 -1.43 -6.03
N GLN A 163 7.69 -1.77 -6.67
CA GLN A 163 9.00 -1.23 -6.31
C GLN A 163 9.12 0.27 -6.60
N GLU A 164 8.53 0.76 -7.69
CA GLU A 164 8.48 2.19 -8.01
C GLU A 164 7.77 2.98 -6.92
N ILE A 165 6.57 2.52 -6.50
CA ILE A 165 5.83 3.12 -5.38
C ILE A 165 6.64 3.04 -4.08
N ALA A 166 7.28 1.90 -3.81
CA ALA A 166 8.11 1.73 -2.62
C ALA A 166 9.27 2.72 -2.58
N ARG A 167 9.97 2.91 -3.71
CA ARG A 167 11.08 3.85 -3.82
C ARG A 167 10.62 5.30 -3.66
N GLU A 168 9.59 5.71 -4.40
CA GLU A 168 9.04 7.08 -4.37
C GLU A 168 8.55 7.49 -2.98
N ASN A 169 8.02 6.53 -2.21
CA ASN A 169 7.44 6.77 -0.89
C ASN A 169 8.32 6.27 0.27
N ARG A 170 9.55 5.81 -0.02
CA ARG A 170 10.53 5.25 0.93
C ARG A 170 9.94 4.16 1.85
N LEU A 171 9.22 3.21 1.26
CA LEU A 171 8.60 2.08 1.96
C LEU A 171 9.55 0.87 1.95
N PRO A 172 9.88 0.27 3.11
CA PRO A 172 10.56 -1.03 3.14
C PRO A 172 9.79 -2.09 2.36
N CYS A 173 10.52 -2.95 1.66
CA CYS A 173 9.94 -4.00 0.82
C CYS A 173 9.98 -5.35 1.52
N ILE A 174 8.85 -6.07 1.51
CA ILE A 174 8.76 -7.46 1.98
C ILE A 174 8.28 -8.34 0.83
N TYR A 175 9.14 -9.23 0.36
CA TYR A 175 8.89 -10.16 -0.73
C TYR A 175 8.51 -11.53 -0.17
N LEU A 176 7.24 -11.93 -0.30
CA LEU A 176 6.79 -13.29 0.02
C LEU A 176 6.92 -14.15 -1.24
N VAL A 177 8.09 -14.76 -1.40
CA VAL A 177 8.54 -15.44 -2.62
C VAL A 177 8.02 -16.87 -2.68
N ASP A 178 7.28 -17.17 -3.74
CA ASP A 178 6.71 -18.50 -4.02
C ASP A 178 6.38 -18.62 -5.51
N SER A 179 7.42 -18.74 -6.34
CA SER A 179 7.30 -18.63 -7.79
C SER A 179 8.03 -19.75 -8.54
N GLY A 180 7.33 -20.38 -9.48
CA GLY A 180 7.89 -21.37 -10.40
C GLY A 180 8.82 -20.81 -11.49
N GLY A 181 9.12 -19.51 -11.50
CA GLY A 181 10.00 -18.87 -12.49
C GLY A 181 9.24 -18.03 -13.54
N ALA A 182 9.79 -17.90 -14.74
CA ALA A 182 9.18 -17.14 -15.83
C ALA A 182 8.18 -17.97 -16.66
N ASN A 183 7.17 -17.32 -17.24
CA ASN A 183 6.30 -17.93 -18.24
C ASN A 183 7.07 -18.14 -19.56
N LEU A 184 7.67 -19.32 -19.73
CA LEU A 184 8.58 -19.63 -20.84
C LEU A 184 8.00 -19.36 -22.25
N PRO A 185 6.73 -19.67 -22.56
CA PRO A 185 6.12 -19.32 -23.85
C PRO A 185 6.18 -17.83 -24.20
N GLN A 186 6.19 -16.95 -23.20
CA GLN A 186 6.25 -15.49 -23.37
C GLN A 186 7.58 -14.90 -22.88
N GLN A 187 8.66 -15.70 -22.82
CA GLN A 187 9.94 -15.26 -22.26
C GLN A 187 10.48 -13.96 -22.90
N ALA A 188 10.22 -13.71 -24.18
CA ALA A 188 10.70 -12.52 -24.89
C ALA A 188 10.11 -11.21 -24.34
N GLU A 189 8.91 -11.29 -23.74
CA GLU A 189 8.21 -10.18 -23.09
C GLU A 189 8.43 -10.18 -21.56
N VAL A 190 9.22 -11.11 -21.04
CA VAL A 190 9.49 -11.27 -19.60
C VAL A 190 10.97 -11.04 -19.29
N PHE A 191 11.90 -11.34 -20.20
CA PHE A 191 13.33 -11.42 -19.89
C PHE A 191 14.21 -10.26 -20.40
N PRO A 192 14.24 -9.90 -21.70
CA PRO A 192 15.40 -9.22 -22.27
C PRO A 192 15.47 -7.69 -22.08
N ASP A 193 14.35 -6.99 -21.94
CA ASP A 193 14.31 -5.53 -22.05
C ASP A 193 14.60 -4.81 -20.72
N ARG A 194 14.84 -3.51 -20.79
CA ARG A 194 15.17 -2.64 -19.64
C ARG A 194 14.19 -2.79 -18.48
N ASP A 195 12.90 -2.87 -18.76
CA ASP A 195 11.82 -2.93 -17.77
C ASP A 195 11.22 -4.35 -17.68
N HIS A 196 12.04 -5.36 -17.96
CA HIS A 196 11.71 -6.78 -17.80
C HIS A 196 12.26 -7.34 -16.47
N PHE A 197 12.21 -8.67 -16.29
CA PHE A 197 12.44 -9.36 -15.00
C PHE A 197 13.72 -8.94 -14.28
N GLY A 198 14.82 -8.73 -15.00
CA GLY A 198 16.10 -8.29 -14.43
C GLY A 198 16.05 -6.93 -13.74
N ARG A 199 15.08 -6.07 -14.09
CA ARG A 199 14.89 -4.75 -13.47
C ARG A 199 14.51 -4.85 -12.00
N ILE A 200 13.90 -5.96 -11.57
CA ILE A 200 13.56 -6.22 -10.17
C ILE A 200 14.83 -6.15 -9.31
N PHE A 201 15.91 -6.79 -9.75
CA PHE A 201 17.17 -6.85 -9.02
C PHE A 201 17.91 -5.52 -9.02
N PHE A 202 17.89 -4.82 -10.17
CA PHE A 202 18.42 -3.46 -10.26
C PHE A 202 17.74 -2.54 -9.25
N ASN A 203 16.40 -2.60 -9.17
CA ASN A 203 15.64 -1.81 -8.23
C ASN A 203 15.91 -2.21 -6.77
N GLN A 204 16.01 -3.51 -6.45
CA GLN A 204 16.35 -3.99 -5.09
C GLN A 204 17.69 -3.42 -4.63
N ALA A 205 18.74 -3.55 -5.45
CA ALA A 205 20.07 -3.03 -5.13
C ALA A 205 20.08 -1.50 -4.99
N ALA A 206 19.38 -0.79 -5.89
CA ALA A 206 19.28 0.67 -5.81
C ALA A 206 18.56 1.12 -4.54
N MET A 207 17.41 0.50 -4.21
CA MET A 207 16.63 0.84 -3.01
C MET A 207 17.41 0.53 -1.72
N SER A 208 18.09 -0.61 -1.66
CA SER A 208 18.99 -0.93 -0.55
C SER A 208 20.08 0.15 -0.39
N SER A 209 20.71 0.60 -1.48
CA SER A 209 21.71 1.69 -1.43
C SER A 209 21.15 3.04 -0.97
N GLU A 210 19.84 3.26 -1.13
CA GLU A 210 19.10 4.43 -0.65
C GLU A 210 18.62 4.30 0.81
N GLY A 211 18.96 3.21 1.49
CA GLY A 211 18.53 2.90 2.85
C GLY A 211 17.07 2.47 2.95
N ILE A 212 16.50 1.92 1.87
CA ILE A 212 15.15 1.35 1.85
C ILE A 212 15.30 -0.17 1.95
N SER A 213 14.96 -0.72 3.12
CA SER A 213 15.23 -2.12 3.44
C SER A 213 14.51 -3.11 2.50
N GLN A 214 15.23 -4.14 2.08
CA GLN A 214 14.76 -5.23 1.23
C GLN A 214 14.72 -6.52 2.05
N ILE A 215 13.54 -7.08 2.29
CA ILE A 215 13.36 -8.31 3.09
C ILE A 215 12.74 -9.39 2.21
N ALA A 216 13.35 -10.56 2.13
CA ALA A 216 12.81 -11.69 1.38
C ALA A 216 12.39 -12.84 2.31
N VAL A 217 11.24 -13.45 2.00
CA VAL A 217 10.69 -14.60 2.71
C VAL A 217 10.38 -15.68 1.69
N VAL A 218 11.24 -16.69 1.60
CA VAL A 218 11.14 -17.79 0.65
C VAL A 218 10.25 -18.89 1.23
N MET A 219 9.03 -18.96 0.72
CA MET A 219 7.95 -19.80 1.22
C MET A 219 7.53 -20.85 0.18
N GLY A 220 8.41 -21.16 -0.77
CA GLY A 220 8.21 -22.14 -1.82
C GLY A 220 9.35 -22.17 -2.82
N SER A 221 9.05 -22.52 -4.07
CA SER A 221 10.07 -22.56 -5.11
C SER A 221 10.58 -21.16 -5.45
N CYS A 222 11.88 -21.06 -5.70
CA CYS A 222 12.57 -19.84 -6.10
C CYS A 222 13.67 -20.21 -7.12
N THR A 223 13.29 -20.33 -8.38
CA THR A 223 14.16 -20.87 -9.44
C THR A 223 14.68 -19.81 -10.41
N ALA A 224 15.89 -20.02 -10.93
CA ALA A 224 16.53 -19.23 -11.97
C ALA A 224 16.58 -17.74 -11.62
N GLY A 225 15.95 -16.88 -12.42
CA GLY A 225 15.92 -15.45 -12.14
C GLY A 225 15.34 -15.15 -10.76
N GLY A 226 14.33 -15.90 -10.30
CA GLY A 226 13.68 -15.66 -9.01
C GLY A 226 14.66 -15.74 -7.83
N ALA A 227 15.72 -16.56 -7.97
CA ALA A 227 16.73 -16.78 -6.93
C ALA A 227 17.48 -15.50 -6.52
N TYR A 228 17.54 -14.49 -7.39
CA TYR A 228 18.16 -13.22 -7.05
C TYR A 228 17.33 -12.36 -6.09
N VAL A 229 16.00 -12.59 -5.99
CA VAL A 229 15.16 -11.84 -5.03
C VAL A 229 15.64 -12.05 -3.59
N PRO A 230 15.79 -13.30 -3.08
CA PRO A 230 16.40 -13.51 -1.77
C PRO A 230 17.91 -13.27 -1.74
N ALA A 231 18.65 -13.62 -2.79
CA ALA A 231 20.11 -13.45 -2.76
C ALA A 231 20.57 -11.97 -2.75
N MET A 232 19.69 -11.03 -3.12
CA MET A 232 19.97 -9.58 -3.13
C MET A 232 19.12 -8.80 -2.11
N ALA A 233 18.40 -9.48 -1.23
CA ALA A 233 17.74 -8.84 -0.10
C ALA A 233 18.76 -8.53 1.01
N ASP A 234 18.46 -7.54 1.85
CA ASP A 234 19.30 -7.19 3.01
C ASP A 234 19.21 -8.28 4.08
N GLU A 235 18.01 -8.88 4.25
CA GLU A 235 17.79 -10.05 5.08
C GLU A 235 16.81 -11.02 4.40
N SER A 236 17.16 -12.31 4.46
CA SER A 236 16.47 -13.41 3.78
C SER A 236 16.07 -14.52 4.74
N ILE A 237 14.79 -14.88 4.71
CA ILE A 237 14.19 -15.97 5.49
C ILE A 237 13.81 -17.11 4.55
N ILE A 238 14.02 -18.36 4.95
CA ILE A 238 13.59 -19.54 4.19
C ILE A 238 12.83 -20.54 5.06
N VAL A 239 11.72 -21.07 4.54
CA VAL A 239 10.93 -22.10 5.22
C VAL A 239 11.53 -23.48 4.95
N ALA A 240 11.85 -24.20 6.01
CA ALA A 240 12.39 -25.55 5.97
C ALA A 240 11.49 -26.54 5.22
N LYS A 241 12.10 -27.42 4.42
CA LYS A 241 11.41 -28.49 3.67
C LYS A 241 10.28 -27.99 2.75
N GLN A 242 10.36 -26.73 2.32
CA GLN A 242 9.33 -26.06 1.55
C GLN A 242 9.94 -24.99 0.62
N GLY A 243 10.74 -24.10 1.18
CA GLY A 243 11.50 -23.09 0.47
C GLY A 243 12.70 -23.71 -0.23
N THR A 244 12.88 -23.37 -1.51
CA THR A 244 14.07 -23.80 -2.27
C THR A 244 14.57 -22.67 -3.15
N ILE A 245 15.90 -22.50 -3.24
CA ILE A 245 16.56 -21.46 -4.05
C ILE A 245 17.61 -22.12 -4.93
N PHE A 246 17.55 -21.90 -6.24
CA PHE A 246 18.61 -22.37 -7.15
C PHE A 246 18.57 -21.63 -8.48
N LEU A 247 19.74 -21.43 -9.10
CA LEU A 247 19.84 -20.88 -10.47
C LEU A 247 19.35 -21.87 -11.53
N ALA A 248 19.54 -23.16 -11.27
CA ALA A 248 19.08 -24.25 -12.12
C ALA A 248 18.42 -25.31 -11.24
N GLY A 249 17.13 -25.57 -11.45
CA GLY A 249 16.42 -26.58 -10.68
C GLY A 249 16.81 -28.02 -11.06
N PRO A 250 16.37 -29.02 -10.28
CA PRO A 250 16.71 -30.42 -10.53
C PRO A 250 16.49 -30.93 -11.97
N PRO A 251 15.41 -30.55 -12.68
CA PRO A 251 15.25 -30.95 -14.08
C PRO A 251 16.37 -30.44 -14.99
N LEU A 252 16.87 -29.23 -14.75
CA LEU A 252 17.92 -28.61 -15.57
C LEU A 252 19.31 -29.17 -15.22
N VAL A 253 19.57 -29.41 -13.92
CA VAL A 253 20.80 -30.09 -13.47
C VAL A 253 20.90 -31.47 -14.10
N LYS A 254 19.83 -32.27 -14.02
CA LYS A 254 19.78 -33.60 -14.64
C LYS A 254 20.02 -33.55 -16.14
N ALA A 255 19.42 -32.57 -16.83
CA ALA A 255 19.60 -32.41 -18.27
C ALA A 255 21.03 -32.02 -18.66
N ALA A 256 21.72 -31.23 -17.82
CA ALA A 256 23.06 -30.72 -18.11
C ALA A 256 24.19 -31.68 -17.71
N THR A 257 24.05 -32.37 -16.56
CA THR A 257 25.15 -33.18 -15.97
C THR A 257 24.80 -34.65 -15.82
N GLY A 258 23.53 -35.04 -15.96
CA GLY A 258 23.04 -36.38 -15.65
C GLY A 258 22.81 -36.64 -14.15
N GLU A 259 23.16 -35.70 -13.28
CA GLU A 259 23.00 -35.82 -11.83
C GLU A 259 21.53 -35.80 -11.42
N VAL A 260 21.15 -36.73 -10.52
CA VAL A 260 19.80 -36.80 -9.96
C VAL A 260 19.87 -36.38 -8.51
N ILE A 261 19.38 -35.18 -8.23
CA ILE A 261 19.36 -34.56 -6.91
C ILE A 261 17.95 -34.05 -6.60
N SER A 262 17.52 -34.11 -5.34
CA SER A 262 16.23 -33.53 -4.96
C SER A 262 16.30 -32.00 -4.85
N ALA A 263 15.14 -31.33 -4.88
CA ALA A 263 15.10 -29.87 -4.72
C ALA A 263 15.61 -29.40 -3.33
N GLU A 264 15.34 -30.18 -2.29
CA GLU A 264 15.81 -29.89 -0.92
C GLU A 264 17.32 -30.04 -0.80
N GLU A 265 17.91 -31.09 -1.37
CA GLU A 265 19.36 -31.30 -1.36
C GLU A 265 20.10 -30.26 -2.21
N LEU A 266 19.51 -29.84 -3.33
CA LEU A 266 20.12 -28.89 -4.26
C LEU A 266 20.11 -27.45 -3.74
N GLY A 267 19.05 -27.05 -3.02
CA GLY A 267 18.79 -25.65 -2.71
C GLY A 267 17.81 -25.42 -1.56
N GLY A 268 17.68 -26.38 -0.64
CA GLY A 268 16.78 -26.27 0.50
C GLY A 268 17.28 -25.33 1.60
N ALA A 269 16.47 -25.20 2.65
CA ALA A 269 16.76 -24.33 3.79
C ALA A 269 18.04 -24.70 4.53
N ASP A 270 18.30 -26.00 4.73
CA ASP A 270 19.50 -26.45 5.43
C ASP A 270 20.78 -26.06 4.67
N LEU A 271 20.79 -26.18 3.33
CA LEU A 271 21.93 -25.76 2.51
C LEU A 271 22.19 -24.27 2.66
N HIS A 272 21.15 -23.44 2.48
CA HIS A 272 21.33 -22.00 2.41
C HIS A 272 21.56 -21.31 3.76
N CYS A 273 21.00 -21.84 4.85
CA CYS A 273 21.24 -21.31 6.19
C CYS A 273 22.51 -21.84 6.87
N ARG A 274 22.98 -23.06 6.51
CA ARG A 274 24.12 -23.68 7.22
C ARG A 274 25.42 -23.69 6.43
N ILE A 275 25.35 -23.69 5.11
CA ILE A 275 26.52 -23.91 4.24
C ILE A 275 26.77 -22.68 3.37
N SER A 276 25.81 -22.28 2.54
CA SER A 276 26.07 -21.24 1.53
C SER A 276 25.93 -19.81 2.07
N GLY A 277 25.12 -19.59 3.09
CA GLY A 277 24.82 -18.26 3.62
C GLY A 277 23.98 -17.38 2.68
N VAL A 278 23.21 -17.98 1.75
CA VAL A 278 22.32 -17.22 0.85
C VAL A 278 21.07 -16.73 1.60
N THR A 279 20.72 -17.38 2.71
CA THR A 279 19.59 -17.01 3.55
C THR A 279 20.03 -16.96 5.00
N ASP A 280 19.61 -15.91 5.70
CA ASP A 280 20.07 -15.58 7.05
C ASP A 280 19.26 -16.28 8.14
N HIS A 281 17.97 -16.53 7.87
CA HIS A 281 17.02 -17.01 8.88
C HIS A 281 16.33 -18.31 8.48
N TYR A 282 16.42 -19.31 9.35
CA TYR A 282 15.79 -20.62 9.17
C TYR A 282 14.41 -20.66 9.86
N ALA A 283 13.34 -20.78 9.07
CA ALA A 283 11.98 -20.87 9.58
C ALA A 283 11.43 -22.30 9.49
N SER A 284 10.64 -22.73 10.48
CA SER A 284 10.09 -24.09 10.55
C SER A 284 8.78 -24.26 9.78
N ASN A 285 8.07 -23.17 9.52
CA ASN A 285 6.81 -23.11 8.77
C ASN A 285 6.53 -21.65 8.36
N ASP A 286 5.46 -21.45 7.59
CA ASP A 286 5.02 -20.12 7.14
C ASP A 286 4.81 -19.14 8.32
N GLU A 287 4.20 -19.58 9.42
CA GLU A 287 3.92 -18.70 10.57
C GLU A 287 5.21 -18.18 11.21
N HIS A 288 6.17 -19.08 11.44
CA HIS A 288 7.48 -18.71 11.98
C HIS A 288 8.20 -17.73 11.02
N ALA A 289 8.14 -17.97 9.70
CA ALA A 289 8.77 -17.07 8.73
C ALA A 289 8.17 -15.66 8.77
N LEU A 290 6.84 -15.54 8.86
CA LEU A 290 6.16 -14.25 8.96
C LEU A 290 6.48 -13.54 10.29
N GLN A 291 6.57 -14.28 11.40
CA GLN A 291 6.99 -13.71 12.68
C GLN A 291 8.43 -13.18 12.63
N THR A 292 9.35 -13.88 11.96
CA THR A 292 10.72 -13.42 11.76
C THR A 292 10.75 -12.17 10.89
N ALA A 293 9.98 -12.13 9.79
CA ALA A 293 9.85 -10.93 8.96
C ALA A 293 9.35 -9.72 9.77
N ARG A 294 8.36 -9.92 10.66
CA ARG A 294 7.89 -8.87 11.59
C ARG A 294 9.01 -8.40 12.52
N LYS A 295 9.84 -9.30 13.06
CA LYS A 295 10.97 -8.93 13.93
C LYS A 295 12.03 -8.12 13.19
N ILE A 296 12.33 -8.46 11.93
CA ILE A 296 13.25 -7.68 11.10
C ILE A 296 12.74 -6.25 10.94
N VAL A 297 11.44 -6.09 10.61
CA VAL A 297 10.82 -4.76 10.46
C VAL A 297 10.91 -3.93 11.75
N GLU A 298 10.70 -4.57 12.90
CA GLU A 298 10.82 -3.94 14.23
C GLU A 298 12.23 -3.39 14.51
N THR A 299 13.27 -4.00 13.93
CA THR A 299 14.67 -3.60 14.12
C THR A 299 15.21 -2.63 13.07
N LEU A 300 14.42 -2.22 12.07
CA LEU A 300 14.87 -1.29 11.02
C LEU A 300 15.19 0.12 11.54
N ASN A 301 14.90 0.42 12.81
CA ASN A 301 15.09 1.74 13.42
C ASN A 301 14.44 2.88 12.60
N LEU A 302 13.30 2.58 11.97
CA LEU A 302 12.54 3.52 11.19
C LEU A 302 11.57 4.29 12.10
N SER A 303 11.69 5.61 12.09
CA SER A 303 10.74 6.50 12.74
C SER A 303 10.26 7.52 11.70
N LYS A 304 8.99 7.41 11.31
CA LYS A 304 8.38 8.38 10.39
C LYS A 304 8.18 9.68 11.17
N LYS A 305 8.95 10.70 10.81
CA LYS A 305 8.75 12.07 11.29
C LYS A 305 7.95 12.79 10.21
N PRO A 306 6.65 13.04 10.41
CA PRO A 306 5.87 13.79 9.44
C PRO A 306 6.42 15.21 9.37
N ASP A 307 6.87 15.64 8.19
CA ASP A 307 7.29 17.03 7.93
C ASP A 307 6.08 17.97 7.74
N LEU A 308 4.89 17.52 8.14
CA LEU A 308 3.62 18.21 7.95
C LEU A 308 2.99 18.52 9.31
N LEU A 309 2.34 19.68 9.40
CA LEU A 309 1.46 19.99 10.51
C LEU A 309 0.23 19.09 10.43
N ILE A 310 0.11 18.15 11.37
CA ILE A 310 -1.02 17.25 11.51
C ILE A 310 -2.08 17.94 12.38
N LYS A 311 -3.30 18.06 11.85
CA LYS A 311 -4.49 18.47 12.59
C LYS A 311 -5.33 17.25 12.96
N LYS A 312 -6.22 17.41 13.94
CA LYS A 312 -7.20 16.36 14.28
C LYS A 312 -8.11 16.13 13.06
N PRO A 313 -8.25 14.89 12.58
CA PRO A 313 -9.17 14.56 11.50
C PRO A 313 -10.61 14.93 11.83
N GLU A 314 -11.37 15.31 10.80
CA GLU A 314 -12.81 15.57 10.87
C GLU A 314 -13.48 14.93 9.66
N GLU A 315 -14.55 14.17 9.89
CA GLU A 315 -15.32 13.57 8.81
C GLU A 315 -15.94 14.64 7.88
N PRO A 316 -16.09 14.37 6.58
CA PRO A 316 -16.90 15.21 5.70
C PRO A 316 -18.32 15.38 6.26
N LEU A 317 -18.93 16.54 6.03
CA LEU A 317 -20.30 16.83 6.48
C LEU A 317 -21.37 16.04 5.69
N TYR A 318 -21.01 15.52 4.53
CA TYR A 318 -21.90 14.81 3.61
C TYR A 318 -21.39 13.40 3.34
N SER A 319 -22.31 12.45 3.16
CA SER A 319 -21.95 11.04 3.02
C SER A 319 -21.25 10.74 1.69
N ALA A 320 -20.15 10.00 1.74
CA ALA A 320 -19.48 9.48 0.54
C ALA A 320 -20.37 8.54 -0.28
N SER A 321 -21.40 7.93 0.33
CA SER A 321 -22.36 7.07 -0.39
C SER A 321 -23.19 7.85 -1.43
N GLU A 322 -23.24 9.18 -1.35
CA GLU A 322 -23.98 10.02 -2.29
C GLU A 322 -23.20 10.28 -3.59
N LEU A 323 -21.91 9.93 -3.66
CA LEU A 323 -21.06 10.15 -4.83
C LEU A 323 -21.61 9.51 -6.10
N GLY A 324 -22.20 8.31 -5.99
CA GLY A 324 -22.80 7.63 -7.14
C GLY A 324 -23.99 8.38 -7.75
N GLY A 325 -24.81 9.03 -6.92
CA GLY A 325 -25.94 9.84 -7.38
C GLY A 325 -25.52 11.18 -8.00
N ILE A 326 -24.36 11.70 -7.60
CA ILE A 326 -23.79 12.95 -8.14
C ILE A 326 -23.15 12.72 -9.51
N VAL A 327 -22.28 11.72 -9.62
CA VAL A 327 -21.47 11.49 -10.83
C VAL A 327 -22.25 10.70 -11.88
N GLY A 328 -22.96 9.65 -11.46
CA GLY A 328 -23.66 8.72 -12.36
C GLY A 328 -22.71 7.98 -13.32
N ASP A 329 -23.28 7.21 -14.25
CA ASP A 329 -22.54 6.40 -15.24
C ASP A 329 -22.36 7.11 -16.60
N ASN A 330 -23.06 8.22 -16.82
CA ASN A 330 -23.12 8.87 -18.12
C ASN A 330 -22.03 9.94 -18.26
N LEU A 331 -20.97 9.59 -18.98
CA LEU A 331 -19.80 10.44 -19.26
C LEU A 331 -20.10 11.77 -20.01
N ARG A 332 -21.31 11.94 -20.54
CA ARG A 332 -21.72 13.17 -21.25
C ARG A 332 -22.44 14.19 -20.36
N LYS A 333 -22.90 13.77 -19.18
CA LYS A 333 -23.59 14.66 -18.24
C LYS A 333 -22.55 15.39 -17.39
N SER A 334 -22.64 16.71 -17.33
CA SER A 334 -21.86 17.49 -16.37
C SER A 334 -22.50 17.45 -14.99
N PHE A 335 -21.66 17.59 -13.98
CA PHE A 335 -22.06 17.76 -12.58
C PHE A 335 -21.12 18.80 -11.94
N ASP A 336 -21.54 19.38 -10.82
CA ASP A 336 -20.67 20.27 -10.05
C ASP A 336 -19.72 19.45 -9.19
N VAL A 337 -18.42 19.48 -9.53
CA VAL A 337 -17.36 18.76 -8.81
C VAL A 337 -17.20 19.22 -7.36
N LYS A 338 -17.64 20.44 -6.99
CA LYS A 338 -17.63 20.87 -5.58
C LYS A 338 -18.48 19.93 -4.71
N ASN A 339 -19.54 19.33 -5.25
CA ASN A 339 -20.32 18.32 -4.54
C ASN A 339 -19.52 17.04 -4.25
N VAL A 340 -18.58 16.68 -5.11
CA VAL A 340 -17.65 15.57 -4.89
C VAL A 340 -16.60 15.95 -3.84
N ILE A 341 -15.96 17.12 -3.99
CA ILE A 341 -14.95 17.63 -3.04
C ILE A 341 -15.53 17.66 -1.62
N ALA A 342 -16.76 18.14 -1.45
CA ALA A 342 -17.43 18.24 -0.16
C ALA A 342 -17.65 16.90 0.55
N ARG A 343 -17.57 15.76 -0.15
CA ARG A 343 -17.75 14.39 0.39
C ARG A 343 -16.41 13.66 0.63
N ILE A 344 -15.29 14.32 0.31
CA ILE A 344 -13.94 13.75 0.43
C ILE A 344 -13.13 14.50 1.49
N VAL A 345 -13.18 15.83 1.52
CA VAL A 345 -12.29 16.65 2.35
C VAL A 345 -12.81 16.84 3.78
N ASP A 346 -11.90 17.03 4.74
CA ASP A 346 -12.20 17.09 6.17
C ASP A 346 -13.16 18.25 6.50
N GLY A 347 -14.31 17.92 7.09
CA GLY A 347 -15.37 18.89 7.42
C GLY A 347 -15.95 19.62 6.20
N SER A 348 -15.80 19.06 4.99
CA SER A 348 -16.28 19.65 3.73
C SER A 348 -15.75 21.06 3.46
N ARG A 349 -14.57 21.39 3.98
CA ARG A 349 -13.95 22.72 3.84
C ARG A 349 -12.98 22.78 2.66
N PHE A 350 -13.21 23.74 1.78
CA PHE A 350 -12.41 23.99 0.58
C PHE A 350 -12.27 25.49 0.33
N GLU A 351 -11.05 26.00 0.43
CA GLU A 351 -10.71 27.39 0.13
C GLU A 351 -10.35 27.50 -1.35
N GLU A 352 -11.30 27.94 -2.17
CA GLU A 352 -11.13 28.02 -3.61
C GLU A 352 -10.22 29.18 -4.03
N PHE A 353 -9.29 28.89 -4.91
CA PHE A 353 -8.37 29.85 -5.50
C PHE A 353 -8.92 30.29 -6.86
N LYS A 354 -9.02 31.61 -7.06
CA LYS A 354 -9.52 32.21 -8.32
C LYS A 354 -10.90 31.68 -8.74
N GLU A 355 -11.83 31.54 -7.80
CA GLU A 355 -13.19 31.03 -8.02
C GLU A 355 -13.92 31.60 -9.25
N LEU A 356 -13.69 32.88 -9.58
CA LEU A 356 -14.37 33.57 -10.69
C LEU A 356 -13.57 33.57 -12.01
N TYR A 357 -12.40 32.91 -12.08
CA TYR A 357 -11.52 32.93 -13.26
C TYR A 357 -11.16 31.51 -13.70
N GLY A 358 -11.44 31.18 -14.97
CA GLY A 358 -11.15 29.85 -15.51
C GLY A 358 -11.98 28.76 -14.85
N THR A 359 -13.29 28.97 -14.70
CA THR A 359 -14.23 28.15 -13.92
C THR A 359 -14.40 26.71 -14.41
N THR A 360 -13.75 26.33 -15.51
CA THR A 360 -13.64 24.94 -15.98
C THR A 360 -12.61 24.13 -15.19
N LEU A 361 -11.82 24.77 -14.32
CA LEU A 361 -10.83 24.13 -13.46
C LEU A 361 -10.94 24.67 -12.04
N ILE A 362 -11.33 23.81 -11.09
CA ILE A 362 -11.48 24.20 -9.69
C ILE A 362 -10.17 23.89 -8.95
N THR A 363 -9.57 24.93 -8.37
CA THR A 363 -8.32 24.82 -7.59
C THR A 363 -8.53 25.40 -6.22
N GLY A 364 -7.88 24.85 -5.20
CA GLY A 364 -8.07 25.35 -3.83
C GLY A 364 -7.27 24.57 -2.80
N ARG A 365 -7.43 24.98 -1.54
CA ARG A 365 -6.78 24.36 -0.38
C ARG A 365 -7.82 23.64 0.46
N PHE A 366 -7.45 22.47 0.98
CA PHE A 366 -8.28 21.69 1.88
C PHE A 366 -7.41 20.89 2.85
N LEU A 367 -8.07 20.28 3.83
CA LEU A 367 -7.47 19.28 4.70
C LEU A 367 -8.04 17.91 4.32
N PHE A 368 -7.18 16.90 4.29
CA PHE A 368 -7.59 15.51 4.12
C PHE A 368 -6.71 14.67 5.04
N ASN A 369 -7.37 13.93 5.94
CA ASN A 369 -6.81 12.87 6.77
C ASN A 369 -5.27 12.83 6.83
N PHE A 370 -4.71 13.49 7.84
CA PHE A 370 -3.28 13.56 8.19
C PHE A 370 -2.39 14.53 7.42
N THR A 371 -2.89 15.30 6.45
CA THR A 371 -2.03 16.27 5.74
C THR A 371 -2.67 17.64 5.57
N THR A 372 -1.96 18.68 6.03
CA THR A 372 -2.17 20.04 5.54
C THR A 372 -1.52 20.11 4.15
N LYS A 373 -2.19 19.65 3.08
CA LYS A 373 -1.65 19.85 1.74
C LYS A 373 -1.93 21.28 1.28
N MET A 374 -0.90 22.11 1.41
CA MET A 374 -0.75 23.32 0.61
C MET A 374 -0.37 22.89 -0.81
N TYR A 375 -1.16 23.31 -1.80
CA TYR A 375 -1.04 23.03 -3.24
C TYR A 375 -1.25 21.57 -3.66
N SER A 376 -2.49 21.08 -3.60
CA SER A 376 -2.92 20.14 -4.65
C SER A 376 -3.75 20.91 -5.67
N PHE A 377 -3.20 21.09 -6.87
CA PHE A 377 -4.04 21.23 -8.05
C PHE A 377 -4.74 19.88 -8.20
N ILE A 378 -5.97 19.81 -7.72
CA ILE A 378 -6.88 18.76 -8.18
C ILE A 378 -7.32 19.24 -9.56
N ASP A 379 -6.60 18.81 -10.58
CA ASP A 379 -7.09 18.93 -11.95
C ASP A 379 -8.18 17.86 -12.12
N ILE A 380 -9.39 18.15 -11.66
CA ILE A 380 -10.58 17.45 -12.15
C ILE A 380 -11.02 18.22 -13.38
N LEU A 381 -10.65 17.70 -14.55
CA LEU A 381 -11.19 18.09 -15.84
C LEU A 381 -12.65 17.65 -15.99
#